data_AF-A0AAD6FBB7-F1
#
_entry.id   AF-A0AAD6FBB7-F1
#
_cell.length_a   1.000
_cell.length_b   1.000
_cell.length_c   1.000
_cell.angle_alpha   90.00
_cell.angle_beta   90.00
_cell.angle_gamma   90.00
#
_symmetry.space_group_name_H-M   'P 1'
#
loop_
_entity.id
_entity.type
_entity.pdbx_description
1 polymer ?
#
loop_
_entity_poly.entity_id
_entity_poly.type
_entity_poly.pdbx_seq_one_letter_code
_entity_poly.pdbx_strand_id
1 'polypeptide(L)'
;MPLTSKEKVARHRARVNADPAARANYLAKRGQSYQRRKRQGKITNIPVADLSREKQVQMRKKWKQYQRQYREKKRVLAEVLNLTPPSLNSIEDDQLIGPPEPIVVVADHDYVQPSLERPQASSTPRKVDKLKVNKGKEVSVRNTKRDKKKIAEEKKERVVGFLCRDENSRMLSDLHSNYNTTALKHHAVSYRQFLRYCPFYVTQAKESDRNTCSCFDHDNFKIIVDRLCQKGILLTNSISELLETIVCCDPTNQKCMYRLCTKCSYNEVEFEGPLDDSIITWE
;
A
#
# COMPACT_ATOMS: atom_id res chain seq x y z
N MET A 1 -7.75 -11.70 -47.35
CA MET A 1 -8.89 -11.39 -46.45
C MET A 1 -9.00 -9.88 -46.28
N PRO A 2 -10.13 -9.24 -46.64
CA PRO A 2 -10.31 -7.80 -46.42
C PRO A 2 -10.37 -7.49 -44.93
N LEU A 3 -9.65 -6.45 -44.48
CA LEU A 3 -9.63 -6.03 -43.08
C LEU A 3 -11.00 -5.59 -42.61
N THR A 4 -11.38 -5.99 -41.40
CA THR A 4 -12.61 -5.53 -40.75
C THR A 4 -12.54 -4.03 -40.44
N SER A 5 -13.69 -3.37 -40.33
CA SER A 5 -13.76 -1.93 -39.98
C SER A 5 -13.04 -1.64 -38.65
N LYS A 6 -13.16 -2.53 -37.65
CA LYS A 6 -12.47 -2.40 -36.36
C LYS A 6 -10.95 -2.47 -36.50
N GLU A 7 -10.44 -3.38 -37.32
CA GLU A 7 -9.01 -3.53 -37.57
C GLU A 7 -8.44 -2.34 -38.35
N LYS A 8 -9.17 -1.83 -39.34
CA LYS A 8 -8.78 -0.61 -40.07
C LYS A 8 -8.62 0.59 -39.12
N VAL A 9 -9.57 0.78 -38.19
CA VAL A 9 -9.50 1.84 -37.18
C VAL A 9 -8.35 1.60 -36.19
N ALA A 10 -8.11 0.36 -35.77
CA ALA A 10 -7.01 0.02 -34.88
C ALA A 10 -5.65 0.33 -35.51
N ARG A 11 -5.43 -0.07 -36.77
CA ARG A 11 -4.20 0.22 -37.53
C ARG A 11 -3.99 1.72 -37.73
N HIS A 12 -5.05 2.47 -38.01
CA HIS A 12 -4.97 3.93 -38.08
C HIS A 12 -4.55 4.55 -36.74
N ARG A 13 -5.13 4.11 -35.62
CA ARG A 13 -4.74 4.59 -34.28
C ARG A 13 -3.30 4.22 -33.94
N ALA A 14 -2.84 3.03 -34.30
CA ALA A 14 -1.46 2.61 -34.11
C ALA A 14 -0.50 3.52 -34.88
N ARG A 15 -0.80 3.82 -36.15
CA ARG A 15 -0.02 4.75 -36.98
C ARG A 15 0.04 6.16 -36.38
N VAL A 16 -1.09 6.70 -35.93
CA VAL A 16 -1.15 8.02 -35.29
C VAL A 16 -0.44 8.05 -33.94
N ASN A 17 -0.43 6.96 -33.19
CA ASN A 17 0.26 6.88 -31.89
C ASN A 17 1.77 6.71 -32.03
N ALA A 18 2.26 6.15 -33.15
CA ALA A 18 3.69 5.94 -33.39
C ALA A 18 4.45 7.25 -33.69
N ASP A 19 3.78 8.26 -34.25
CA ASP A 19 4.35 9.59 -34.51
C ASP A 19 3.84 10.62 -33.46
N PRO A 20 4.72 11.14 -32.60
CA PRO A 20 4.37 12.14 -31.58
C PRO A 20 3.71 13.41 -32.15
N ALA A 21 4.19 13.90 -33.31
CA ALA A 21 3.68 15.12 -33.92
C ALA A 21 2.28 14.89 -34.53
N ALA A 22 2.08 13.78 -35.23
CA ALA A 22 0.75 13.38 -35.72
C ALA A 22 -0.24 13.16 -34.56
N ARG A 23 0.20 12.57 -33.45
CA ARG A 23 -0.62 12.38 -32.25
C ARG A 23 -1.05 13.71 -31.63
N ALA A 24 -0.12 14.66 -31.50
CA ALA A 24 -0.41 15.99 -30.99
C ALA A 24 -1.46 16.72 -31.84
N ASN A 25 -1.28 16.71 -33.17
CA ASN A 25 -2.22 17.29 -34.12
C ASN A 25 -3.61 16.63 -34.07
N TYR A 26 -3.65 15.30 -33.93
CA TYR A 26 -4.90 14.55 -33.80
C TYR A 26 -5.65 14.91 -32.50
N LEU A 27 -4.94 15.00 -31.37
CA LEU A 27 -5.52 15.41 -30.09
C LEU A 27 -6.00 16.87 -30.12
N ALA A 28 -5.23 17.78 -30.74
CA ALA A 28 -5.61 19.18 -30.90
C ALA A 28 -6.92 19.33 -31.72
N LYS A 29 -7.01 18.66 -32.88
CA LYS A 29 -8.25 18.64 -33.70
C LYS A 29 -9.43 18.06 -32.93
N ARG A 30 -9.20 17.00 -32.15
CA ARG A 30 -10.24 16.39 -31.31
C ARG A 30 -10.70 17.31 -30.18
N GLY A 31 -9.77 18.04 -29.55
CA GLY A 31 -10.07 19.06 -28.54
C GLY A 31 -10.89 20.21 -29.10
N GLN A 32 -10.50 20.77 -30.25
CA GLN A 32 -11.24 21.83 -30.94
C GLN A 32 -12.66 21.38 -31.32
N SER A 33 -12.81 20.15 -31.82
CA SER A 33 -14.12 19.56 -32.12
C SER A 33 -14.99 19.40 -30.88
N TYR A 34 -14.40 18.93 -29.77
CA TYR A 34 -15.09 18.82 -28.48
C TYR A 34 -15.58 20.19 -27.99
N GLN A 35 -14.72 21.21 -28.01
CA GLN A 35 -15.10 22.59 -27.63
C GLN A 35 -16.21 23.15 -28.53
N ARG A 36 -16.15 22.89 -29.84
CA ARG A 36 -17.21 23.28 -30.78
C ARG A 36 -18.55 22.62 -30.42
N ARG A 37 -18.54 21.31 -30.14
CA ARG A 37 -19.75 20.58 -29.74
C ARG A 37 -20.29 21.01 -28.37
N LYS A 38 -19.40 21.37 -27.43
CA LYS A 38 -19.77 21.95 -26.13
C LYS A 38 -20.48 23.30 -26.31
N ARG A 39 -19.91 24.19 -27.13
CA ARG A 39 -20.52 25.49 -27.50
C ARG A 39 -21.87 25.32 -28.19
N GLN A 40 -22.00 24.33 -29.07
CA GLN A 40 -23.24 23.99 -29.75
C GLN A 40 -24.26 23.25 -28.86
N GLY A 41 -23.99 23.03 -27.57
CA GLY A 41 -24.90 22.31 -26.66
C GLY A 41 -25.09 20.82 -26.98
N LYS A 42 -24.35 20.27 -27.95
CA LYS A 42 -24.42 18.85 -28.38
C LYS A 42 -23.83 17.87 -27.36
N ILE A 43 -23.25 18.37 -26.28
CA ILE A 43 -22.70 17.58 -25.18
C ILE A 43 -23.56 17.87 -23.95
N THR A 44 -24.58 17.06 -23.74
CA THR A 44 -25.44 17.11 -22.55
C THR A 44 -24.72 16.46 -21.38
N ASN A 45 -24.20 17.25 -20.46
CA ASN A 45 -23.69 16.76 -19.18
C ASN A 45 -24.80 16.91 -18.14
N ILE A 46 -25.68 15.91 -18.07
CA ILE A 46 -26.72 15.85 -17.03
C ILE A 46 -26.13 15.07 -15.85
N PRO A 47 -26.00 15.68 -14.65
CA PRO A 47 -25.58 14.97 -13.45
C PRO A 47 -26.44 13.73 -13.22
N VAL A 48 -25.84 12.65 -12.70
CA VAL A 48 -26.54 11.38 -12.48
C VAL A 48 -27.76 11.55 -11.56
N ALA A 49 -27.70 12.50 -10.63
CA ALA A 49 -28.80 12.84 -9.73
C ALA A 49 -30.04 13.35 -10.46
N ASP A 50 -29.85 14.08 -11.56
CA ASP A 50 -30.92 14.76 -12.30
C ASP A 50 -31.56 13.86 -13.37
N LEU A 51 -30.99 12.67 -13.60
CA LEU A 51 -31.61 11.66 -14.45
C LEU A 51 -32.82 11.02 -13.75
N SER A 52 -33.83 10.62 -14.53
CA SER A 52 -34.93 9.78 -14.05
C SER A 52 -34.41 8.56 -13.30
N ARG A 53 -35.11 8.16 -12.22
CA ARG A 53 -34.76 7.01 -11.36
C ARG A 53 -34.49 5.75 -12.17
N GLU A 54 -35.25 5.50 -13.23
CA GLU A 54 -35.07 4.34 -14.12
C GLU A 54 -33.70 4.38 -14.82
N LYS A 55 -33.35 5.53 -15.39
CA LYS A 55 -32.05 5.73 -16.04
C LYS A 55 -30.90 5.62 -15.04
N GLN A 56 -31.08 6.10 -13.80
CA GLN A 56 -30.10 5.93 -12.74
C GLN A 56 -29.89 4.44 -12.39
N VAL A 57 -30.96 3.66 -12.28
CA VAL A 57 -30.88 2.21 -12.02
C VAL A 57 -30.19 1.48 -13.17
N GLN A 58 -30.52 1.82 -14.42
CA GLN A 58 -29.85 1.24 -15.60
C GLN A 58 -28.35 1.57 -15.62
N MET A 59 -27.97 2.81 -15.30
CA MET A 59 -26.56 3.22 -15.20
C MET A 59 -25.83 2.44 -14.09
N ARG A 60 -26.45 2.28 -12.91
CA ARG A 60 -25.90 1.46 -11.83
C ARG A 60 -25.74 -0.01 -12.24
N LYS A 61 -26.70 -0.58 -12.97
CA LYS A 61 -26.62 -1.96 -13.49
C LYS A 61 -25.46 -2.12 -14.47
N LYS A 62 -25.31 -1.20 -15.43
CA LYS A 62 -24.18 -1.16 -16.36
C LYS A 62 -22.85 -1.02 -15.63
N TRP A 63 -22.76 -0.14 -14.65
CA TRP A 63 -21.55 0.04 -13.84
C TRP A 63 -21.17 -1.25 -13.10
N LYS A 64 -22.12 -1.93 -12.47
CA LYS A 64 -21.88 -3.24 -11.83
C LYS A 64 -21.34 -4.27 -12.82
N GLN A 65 -21.89 -4.32 -14.03
CA GLN A 65 -21.43 -5.23 -15.09
C GLN A 65 -20.00 -4.90 -15.55
N TYR A 66 -19.69 -3.63 -15.82
CA TYR A 66 -18.35 -3.20 -16.19
C TYR A 66 -17.33 -3.45 -15.09
N GLN A 67 -17.70 -3.20 -13.83
CA GLN A 67 -16.84 -3.51 -12.68
C GLN A 67 -16.56 -4.99 -12.55
N ARG A 68 -17.57 -5.86 -12.79
CA ARG A 68 -17.37 -7.31 -12.82
C ARG A 68 -16.37 -7.70 -13.91
N GLN A 69 -16.57 -7.23 -15.14
CA GLN A 69 -15.67 -7.51 -16.26
C GLN A 69 -14.25 -6.98 -16.02
N TYR A 70 -14.11 -5.80 -15.41
CA TYR A 70 -12.81 -5.22 -15.07
C TYR A 70 -12.07 -6.08 -14.05
N ARG A 71 -12.76 -6.51 -12.97
CA ARG A 71 -12.17 -7.38 -11.95
C ARG A 71 -11.76 -8.74 -12.52
N GLU A 72 -12.59 -9.29 -13.39
CA GLU A 72 -12.30 -10.54 -14.09
C GLU A 72 -11.07 -10.42 -14.99
N LYS A 73 -11.00 -9.38 -15.83
CA LYS A 73 -9.81 -9.09 -16.64
C LYS A 73 -8.57 -8.90 -15.79
N LYS A 74 -8.67 -8.18 -14.66
CA LYS A 74 -7.55 -8.00 -13.74
C LYS A 74 -7.12 -9.32 -13.10
N ARG A 75 -8.06 -10.20 -12.76
CA ARG A 75 -7.76 -11.54 -12.25
C ARG A 75 -7.06 -12.40 -13.30
N VAL A 76 -7.60 -12.47 -14.51
CA VAL A 76 -7.00 -13.22 -15.63
C VAL A 76 -5.61 -12.70 -15.95
N LEU A 77 -5.42 -11.38 -15.99
CA LEU A 77 -4.11 -10.78 -16.21
C LEU A 77 -3.12 -11.12 -15.09
N ALA A 78 -3.56 -11.09 -13.83
CA ALA A 78 -2.72 -11.52 -12.71
C ALA A 78 -2.37 -13.01 -12.79
N GLU A 79 -3.32 -13.85 -13.17
CA GLU A 79 -3.12 -15.29 -13.36
C GLU A 79 -2.13 -15.58 -14.49
N VAL A 80 -2.21 -14.87 -15.62
CA VAL A 80 -1.26 -14.97 -16.73
C VAL A 80 0.14 -14.49 -16.33
N LEU A 81 0.25 -13.36 -15.64
CA LEU A 81 1.56 -12.84 -15.21
C LEU A 81 2.23 -13.73 -14.14
N ASN A 82 1.43 -14.40 -13.30
CA ASN A 82 1.90 -15.33 -12.28
C ASN A 82 2.34 -16.71 -12.84
N LEU A 83 2.20 -16.95 -14.15
CA LEU A 83 2.78 -18.13 -14.82
C LEU A 83 4.25 -17.92 -15.24
N THR A 84 4.81 -16.73 -15.01
CA THR A 84 6.23 -16.47 -15.26
C THR A 84 7.04 -16.92 -14.03
N PRO A 85 7.85 -17.98 -14.10
CA PRO A 85 8.70 -18.36 -12.98
C PRO A 85 9.70 -17.22 -12.66
N PRO A 86 10.03 -16.99 -11.38
CA PRO A 86 11.01 -15.99 -10.97
C PRO A 86 12.43 -16.52 -11.25
N SER A 87 12.81 -16.63 -12.53
CA SER A 87 14.19 -16.93 -12.93
C SER A 87 14.43 -16.56 -14.39
N LEU A 88 14.54 -15.27 -14.70
CA LEU A 88 15.14 -14.80 -15.97
C LEU A 88 15.49 -13.30 -16.01
N ASN A 89 15.61 -12.63 -14.87
CA ASN A 89 16.15 -11.26 -14.81
C ASN A 89 17.32 -11.21 -13.83
N SER A 90 18.39 -11.90 -14.19
CA SER A 90 19.78 -11.62 -13.78
C SER A 90 20.67 -11.96 -14.98
N ILE A 91 21.80 -11.27 -15.10
CA ILE A 91 22.70 -11.14 -16.27
C ILE A 91 22.25 -10.02 -17.21
N GLU A 92 22.99 -8.96 -17.49
CA GLU A 92 24.18 -8.30 -16.94
C GLU A 92 24.24 -6.98 -17.71
N ASP A 93 24.59 -5.88 -17.05
CA ASP A 93 25.44 -4.82 -17.60
C ASP A 93 25.61 -3.77 -16.49
N ASP A 94 26.47 -4.15 -15.55
CA ASP A 94 27.12 -3.24 -14.64
C ASP A 94 28.57 -3.15 -15.13
N GLN A 95 28.97 -2.02 -15.71
CA GLN A 95 30.36 -1.53 -15.62
C GLN A 95 30.50 -0.07 -16.11
N LEU A 96 30.89 0.76 -15.13
CA LEU A 96 31.80 1.92 -15.19
C LEU A 96 31.19 3.30 -15.51
N ILE A 97 31.11 4.18 -14.49
CA ILE A 97 32.04 5.32 -14.26
C ILE A 97 31.59 6.14 -13.00
N GLY A 98 32.42 6.11 -11.94
CA GLY A 98 32.83 7.20 -11.00
C GLY A 98 31.82 8.11 -10.25
N PRO A 99 31.99 8.34 -8.92
CA PRO A 99 31.36 9.47 -8.19
C PRO A 99 32.09 10.82 -8.40
N PRO A 100 31.48 11.96 -8.02
CA PRO A 100 31.35 13.14 -8.89
C PRO A 100 32.22 14.35 -8.49
N GLU A 101 32.44 15.27 -9.44
CA GLU A 101 32.90 16.64 -9.16
C GLU A 101 31.79 17.70 -9.34
N PRO A 102 31.86 18.83 -8.60
CA PRO A 102 30.71 19.70 -8.35
C PRO A 102 30.55 20.76 -9.44
N ILE A 103 29.34 20.91 -9.97
CA ILE A 103 29.00 22.02 -10.87
C ILE A 103 27.87 22.86 -10.25
N VAL A 104 28.33 24.03 -9.78
CA VAL A 104 27.73 25.37 -9.78
C VAL A 104 26.21 25.46 -9.99
N VAL A 105 25.56 25.99 -8.96
CA VAL A 105 24.17 26.44 -8.93
C VAL A 105 23.96 27.60 -9.90
N VAL A 106 23.05 27.43 -10.85
CA VAL A 106 22.38 28.56 -11.53
C VAL A 106 20.89 28.36 -11.41
N ALA A 107 20.24 29.33 -10.78
CA ALA A 107 18.81 29.39 -10.55
C ALA A 107 18.03 29.63 -11.86
N ASP A 108 16.72 29.43 -11.76
CA ASP A 108 15.66 29.77 -12.73
C ASP A 108 15.23 28.65 -13.70
N HIS A 109 14.27 27.82 -13.25
CA HIS A 109 12.96 27.78 -13.91
C HIS A 109 11.94 26.96 -13.07
N ASP A 110 10.84 27.60 -12.69
CA ASP A 110 9.67 26.95 -12.12
C ASP A 110 9.11 25.88 -13.06
N TYR A 111 9.16 24.62 -12.65
CA TYR A 111 8.40 23.54 -13.26
C TYR A 111 7.68 22.75 -12.16
N VAL A 112 6.43 23.14 -11.93
CA VAL A 112 5.47 22.39 -11.10
C VAL A 112 5.19 21.06 -11.79
N GLN A 113 5.80 19.98 -11.30
CA GLN A 113 5.33 18.61 -11.57
C GLN A 113 4.00 18.38 -10.83
N PRO A 114 2.91 17.98 -11.50
CA PRO A 114 1.73 17.47 -10.80
C PRO A 114 2.05 16.06 -10.27
N SER A 115 2.30 15.97 -8.97
CA SER A 115 2.32 14.72 -8.23
C SER A 115 0.91 14.10 -8.19
N LEU A 116 0.84 12.91 -8.79
CA LEU A 116 0.41 11.66 -8.17
C LEU A 116 -1.00 11.50 -7.57
N GLU A 117 -1.50 10.29 -7.82
CA GLU A 117 -2.19 9.45 -6.84
C GLU A 117 -3.58 9.86 -6.37
N ARG A 118 -4.55 9.31 -7.11
CA ARG A 118 -5.92 9.15 -6.62
C ARG A 118 -5.91 8.12 -5.46
N PRO A 119 -6.50 8.43 -4.29
CA PRO A 119 -6.56 7.50 -3.17
C PRO A 119 -7.23 6.19 -3.58
N GLN A 120 -6.53 5.06 -3.44
CA GLN A 120 -7.12 3.73 -3.53
C GLN A 120 -7.89 3.48 -2.23
N ALA A 121 -9.22 3.37 -2.32
CA ALA A 121 -10.02 2.89 -1.21
C ALA A 121 -9.69 1.41 -0.94
N SER A 122 -9.24 1.13 0.28
CA SER A 122 -8.84 -0.18 0.76
C SER A 122 -10.01 -1.17 0.85
N SER A 123 -9.78 -2.37 0.32
CA SER A 123 -10.20 -3.69 0.85
C SER A 123 -11.62 -3.85 1.45
N THR A 124 -12.54 -4.41 0.67
CA THR A 124 -13.56 -5.32 1.22
C THR A 124 -13.00 -6.75 1.30
N PRO A 125 -13.22 -7.53 2.37
CA PRO A 125 -12.64 -8.88 2.50
C PRO A 125 -13.20 -9.84 1.43
N ARG A 126 -12.34 -10.69 0.86
CA ARG A 126 -12.73 -11.85 0.04
C ARG A 126 -13.60 -12.79 0.89
N LYS A 127 -14.79 -13.17 0.39
CA LYS A 127 -15.46 -14.38 0.87
C LYS A 127 -14.66 -15.57 0.36
N VAL A 128 -14.13 -16.37 1.29
CA VAL A 128 -13.54 -17.68 1.00
C VAL A 128 -14.69 -18.66 0.77
N ASP A 129 -14.66 -19.37 -0.35
CA ASP A 129 -15.61 -20.43 -0.67
C ASP A 129 -15.49 -21.54 0.38
N LYS A 130 -16.57 -21.77 1.12
CA LYS A 130 -16.66 -22.91 2.04
C LYS A 130 -16.88 -24.17 1.21
N LEU A 131 -15.82 -24.97 1.05
CA LEU A 131 -15.95 -26.38 0.70
C LEU A 131 -16.83 -27.06 1.76
N LYS A 132 -17.94 -27.64 1.33
CA LYS A 132 -18.80 -28.49 2.16
C LYS A 132 -18.05 -29.78 2.47
N VAL A 133 -17.39 -29.84 3.62
CA VAL A 133 -17.00 -31.11 4.24
C VAL A 133 -18.16 -31.53 5.13
N ASN A 134 -18.77 -32.67 4.80
CA ASN A 134 -19.72 -33.35 5.66
C ASN A 134 -19.02 -33.71 6.97
N LYS A 135 -19.49 -33.16 8.10
CA LYS A 135 -19.08 -33.61 9.42
C LYS A 135 -20.29 -34.20 10.13
N GLY A 136 -20.15 -35.45 10.52
CA GLY A 136 -21.09 -36.16 11.38
C GLY A 136 -21.40 -35.36 12.64
N LYS A 137 -22.60 -35.63 13.15
CA LYS A 137 -23.06 -35.18 14.46
C LYS A 137 -22.01 -35.51 15.52
N GLU A 138 -21.56 -34.50 16.25
CA GLU A 138 -21.26 -34.66 17.67
C GLU A 138 -21.26 -33.32 18.41
N VAL A 139 -21.58 -33.42 19.69
CA VAL A 139 -22.15 -32.43 20.58
C VAL A 139 -21.07 -31.49 21.14
N SER A 140 -21.30 -30.18 21.10
CA SER A 140 -20.92 -29.23 22.17
C SER A 140 -21.42 -27.82 21.83
N VAL A 141 -22.65 -27.53 22.25
CA VAL A 141 -23.22 -26.19 22.26
C VAL A 141 -23.07 -25.67 23.69
N ARG A 142 -22.15 -24.72 23.94
CA ARG A 142 -22.40 -23.60 24.89
C ARG A 142 -21.37 -22.46 24.98
N ASN A 143 -20.12 -22.54 24.50
CA ASN A 143 -19.13 -21.47 24.80
C ASN A 143 -18.82 -20.43 23.70
N THR A 144 -19.41 -20.52 22.51
CA THR A 144 -18.93 -19.67 21.38
C THR A 144 -19.22 -18.17 21.49
N LYS A 145 -20.19 -17.73 22.30
CA LYS A 145 -20.49 -16.28 22.43
C LYS A 145 -19.53 -15.55 23.36
N ARG A 146 -19.12 -16.20 24.46
CA ARG A 146 -18.20 -15.62 25.45
C ARG A 146 -16.78 -15.56 24.89
N ASP A 147 -16.37 -16.59 24.17
CA ASP A 147 -15.07 -16.65 23.49
C ASP A 147 -14.99 -15.63 22.35
N LYS A 148 -16.06 -15.48 21.54
CA LYS A 148 -16.11 -14.43 20.50
C LYS A 148 -16.08 -13.02 21.10
N LYS A 149 -16.74 -12.80 22.25
CA LYS A 149 -16.68 -11.52 22.97
C LYS A 149 -15.26 -11.26 23.49
N LYS A 150 -14.63 -12.25 24.12
CA LYS A 150 -13.26 -12.17 24.63
C LYS A 150 -12.25 -11.90 23.52
N ILE A 151 -12.35 -12.58 22.38
CA ILE A 151 -11.50 -12.32 21.20
C ILE A 151 -11.73 -10.93 20.61
N ALA A 152 -12.98 -10.44 20.61
CA ALA A 152 -13.27 -9.07 20.15
C ALA A 152 -12.73 -8.02 21.13
N GLU A 153 -12.75 -8.31 22.42
CA GLU A 153 -12.23 -7.46 23.50
C GLU A 153 -10.69 -7.44 23.48
N GLU A 154 -10.03 -8.59 23.32
CA GLU A 154 -8.57 -8.69 23.10
C GLU A 154 -8.13 -8.00 21.80
N LYS A 155 -8.90 -8.10 20.71
CA LYS A 155 -8.62 -7.35 19.48
C LYS A 155 -8.79 -5.85 19.68
N LYS A 156 -9.81 -5.44 20.44
CA LYS A 156 -10.02 -4.04 20.80
C LYS A 156 -8.88 -3.54 21.68
N GLU A 157 -8.44 -4.31 22.67
CA GLU A 157 -7.29 -3.97 23.52
C GLU A 157 -5.99 -3.93 22.72
N ARG A 158 -5.79 -4.81 21.72
CA ARG A 158 -4.61 -4.77 20.85
C ARG A 158 -4.61 -3.54 19.96
N VAL A 159 -5.77 -3.15 19.41
CA VAL A 159 -5.93 -1.92 18.63
C VAL A 159 -5.79 -0.68 19.53
N VAL A 160 -6.36 -0.70 20.73
CA VAL A 160 -6.18 0.36 21.73
C VAL A 160 -4.72 0.42 22.17
N GLY A 161 -4.01 -0.69 22.38
CA GLY A 161 -2.58 -0.70 22.69
C GLY A 161 -1.70 -0.21 21.54
N PHE A 162 -2.11 -0.47 20.30
CA PHE A 162 -1.47 0.08 19.09
C PHE A 162 -1.69 1.60 18.97
N LEU A 163 -2.92 2.07 19.22
CA LEU A 163 -3.28 3.51 19.17
C LEU A 163 -2.91 4.29 20.45
N CYS A 164 -2.72 3.62 21.59
CA CYS A 164 -2.28 4.19 22.87
C CYS A 164 -0.76 4.29 22.98
N ARG A 165 -0.01 3.71 22.02
CA ARG A 165 1.41 4.04 21.82
C ARG A 165 1.58 5.38 21.10
N ASP A 166 0.54 5.91 20.47
CA ASP A 166 0.49 7.33 20.14
C ASP A 166 0.21 8.08 21.44
N GLU A 167 1.24 8.73 21.98
CA GLU A 167 1.21 9.56 23.19
C GLU A 167 0.03 10.57 23.18
N ASN A 168 -0.44 10.95 21.98
CA ASN A 168 -1.58 11.82 21.74
C ASN A 168 -2.93 11.32 22.31
N SER A 169 -3.19 10.00 22.38
CA SER A 169 -4.52 9.51 22.78
C SER A 169 -4.77 9.59 24.29
N ARG A 170 -3.74 9.38 25.11
CA ARG A 170 -3.79 9.58 26.58
C ARG A 170 -3.85 11.08 26.93
N MET A 171 -3.13 11.92 26.19
CA MET A 171 -3.19 13.37 26.40
C MET A 171 -4.60 13.95 26.15
N LEU A 172 -5.35 13.39 25.21
CA LEU A 172 -6.70 13.87 24.85
C LEU A 172 -7.77 13.62 25.92
N SER A 173 -7.70 12.50 26.65
CA SER A 173 -8.63 12.24 27.77
C SER A 173 -8.35 13.17 28.94
N ASP A 174 -7.08 13.40 29.23
CA ASP A 174 -6.65 14.25 30.35
C ASP A 174 -6.93 15.73 30.04
N LEU A 175 -6.71 16.15 28.78
CA LEU A 175 -7.11 17.47 28.29
C LEU A 175 -8.62 17.70 28.36
N HIS A 176 -9.45 16.68 28.09
CA HIS A 176 -10.90 16.79 28.23
C HIS A 176 -11.32 16.99 29.68
N SER A 177 -10.71 16.24 30.60
CA SER A 177 -10.93 16.39 32.05
C SER A 177 -10.52 17.79 32.52
N ASN A 178 -9.36 18.27 32.09
CA ASN A 178 -8.88 19.63 32.41
C ASN A 178 -9.77 20.72 31.80
N TYR A 179 -10.24 20.55 30.56
CA TYR A 179 -11.15 21.48 29.91
C TYR A 179 -12.46 21.61 30.69
N ASN A 180 -13.09 20.50 31.07
CA ASN A 180 -14.35 20.53 31.81
C ASN A 180 -14.19 21.04 33.25
N THR A 181 -12.99 20.90 33.84
CA THR A 181 -12.67 21.45 35.16
C THR A 181 -12.45 22.97 35.10
N THR A 182 -11.84 23.48 34.03
CA THR A 182 -11.50 24.91 33.87
C THR A 182 -12.58 25.73 33.18
N ALA A 183 -13.40 25.12 32.33
CA ALA A 183 -14.48 25.79 31.63
C ALA A 183 -15.68 26.08 32.54
N LEU A 184 -16.41 27.16 32.24
CA LEU A 184 -17.68 27.46 32.90
C LEU A 184 -18.66 26.30 32.73
N LYS A 185 -19.46 26.00 33.75
CA LYS A 185 -20.37 24.83 33.77
C LYS A 185 -21.32 24.73 32.55
N HIS A 186 -21.70 25.86 31.95
CA HIS A 186 -22.56 25.91 30.76
C HIS A 186 -21.81 25.64 29.44
N HIS A 187 -20.48 25.63 29.44
CA HIS A 187 -19.62 25.28 28.32
C HIS A 187 -18.98 23.89 28.47
N ALA A 188 -19.38 23.10 29.48
CA ALA A 188 -18.94 21.73 29.62
C ALA A 188 -19.38 20.92 28.39
N VAL A 189 -18.45 20.18 27.78
CA VAL A 189 -18.70 19.38 26.59
C VAL A 189 -18.51 17.89 26.89
N SER A 190 -19.30 17.05 26.22
CA SER A 190 -19.04 15.61 26.24
C SER A 190 -17.72 15.29 25.53
N TYR A 191 -17.06 14.19 25.91
CA TYR A 191 -15.80 13.77 25.30
C TYR A 191 -15.89 13.64 23.77
N ARG A 192 -17.02 13.13 23.26
CA ARG A 192 -17.26 13.04 21.81
C ARG A 192 -17.34 14.42 21.14
N GLN A 193 -17.95 15.39 21.80
CA GLN A 193 -18.06 16.74 21.28
C GLN A 193 -16.72 17.47 21.36
N PHE A 194 -15.92 17.22 22.41
CA PHE A 194 -14.55 17.71 22.56
C PHE A 194 -13.64 17.23 21.42
N LEU A 195 -13.68 15.94 21.11
CA LEU A 195 -12.94 15.37 19.97
C LEU A 195 -13.40 15.94 18.63
N ARG A 196 -14.70 16.21 18.47
CA ARG A 196 -15.25 16.79 17.24
C ARG A 196 -14.81 18.23 17.01
N TYR A 197 -14.65 19.00 18.08
CA TYR A 197 -14.09 20.34 18.00
C TYR A 197 -12.57 20.36 17.84
N CYS A 198 -11.90 19.23 18.05
CA CYS A 198 -10.47 19.01 17.84
C CYS A 198 -9.64 20.26 18.23
N PRO A 199 -9.40 20.49 19.53
CA PRO A 199 -8.75 21.70 19.99
C PRO A 199 -7.44 21.93 19.23
N PHE A 200 -7.19 23.18 18.82
CA PHE A 200 -6.14 23.59 17.88
C PHE A 200 -4.73 23.02 18.16
N TYR A 201 -4.44 22.67 19.42
CA TYR A 201 -3.15 22.14 19.86
C TYR A 201 -2.97 20.63 19.61
N VAL A 202 -4.02 19.92 19.18
CA VAL A 202 -3.95 18.50 18.81
C VAL A 202 -3.60 18.43 17.34
N THR A 203 -2.32 18.30 17.04
CA THR A 203 -1.85 18.07 15.68
C THR A 203 -2.08 16.61 15.28
N GLN A 204 -2.47 16.38 14.03
CA GLN A 204 -2.55 15.01 13.50
C GLN A 204 -1.13 14.43 13.49
N ALA A 205 -1.00 13.17 13.92
CA ALA A 205 0.27 12.47 13.87
C ALA A 205 0.83 12.51 12.44
N LYS A 206 2.04 13.04 12.30
CA LYS A 206 2.77 13.10 11.05
C LYS A 206 3.50 11.78 10.81
N GLU A 207 3.95 11.55 9.59
CA GLU A 207 4.76 10.37 9.26
C GLU A 207 6.06 10.32 10.08
N SER A 208 6.60 11.50 10.45
CA SER A 208 7.76 11.66 11.34
C SER A 208 7.52 11.15 12.77
N ASP A 209 6.27 11.08 13.20
CA ASP A 209 5.92 10.71 14.57
C ASP A 209 5.85 9.17 14.72
N ARG A 210 5.98 8.43 13.61
CA ARG A 210 6.00 6.97 13.61
C ARG A 210 7.37 6.46 14.04
N ASN A 211 7.42 5.76 15.16
CA ASN A 211 8.60 5.03 15.63
C ASN A 211 8.88 3.71 14.86
N THR A 212 8.30 3.53 13.67
CA THR A 212 8.43 2.31 12.85
C THR A 212 8.63 2.70 11.39
N CYS A 213 9.71 2.23 10.74
CA CYS A 213 9.83 2.36 9.27
C CYS A 213 8.83 1.42 8.59
N SER A 214 8.03 1.96 7.67
CA SER A 214 7.22 1.18 6.70
C SER A 214 7.75 1.37 5.28
N CYS A 215 9.06 1.56 5.16
CA CYS A 215 9.76 1.69 3.90
C CYS A 215 9.90 0.32 3.22
N PHE A 216 9.98 0.34 1.89
CA PHE A 216 10.08 -0.87 1.08
C PHE A 216 11.28 -1.75 1.47
N ASP A 217 12.39 -1.16 1.89
CA ASP A 217 13.58 -1.89 2.34
C ASP A 217 13.32 -2.72 3.59
N HIS A 218 12.66 -2.14 4.60
CA HIS A 218 12.34 -2.85 5.83
C HIS A 218 11.30 -3.95 5.58
N ASP A 219 10.32 -3.70 4.72
CA ASP A 219 9.33 -4.70 4.34
C ASP A 219 9.95 -5.84 3.53
N ASN A 220 10.82 -5.53 2.57
CA ASN A 220 11.56 -6.53 1.79
C ASN A 220 12.47 -7.37 2.69
N PHE A 221 13.23 -6.73 3.58
CA PHE A 221 14.11 -7.41 4.52
C PHE A 221 13.33 -8.33 5.45
N LYS A 222 12.17 -7.88 5.95
CA LYS A 222 11.27 -8.73 6.75
C LYS A 222 10.82 -9.98 5.99
N ILE A 223 10.42 -9.84 4.73
CA ILE A 223 10.03 -10.98 3.90
C ILE A 223 11.20 -11.95 3.71
N ILE A 224 12.42 -11.45 3.53
CA ILE A 224 13.62 -12.29 3.39
C ILE A 224 13.87 -13.06 4.69
N VAL A 225 13.89 -12.39 5.84
CA VAL A 225 14.09 -13.03 7.15
C VAL A 225 13.02 -14.10 7.42
N ASP A 226 11.75 -13.79 7.13
CA ASP A 226 10.65 -14.75 7.27
C ASP A 226 10.87 -16.01 6.41
N ARG A 227 11.37 -15.86 5.18
CA ARG A 227 11.64 -16.99 4.27
C ARG A 227 12.86 -17.80 4.67
N LEU A 228 13.92 -17.15 5.13
CA LEU A 228 15.13 -17.82 5.61
C LEU A 228 14.86 -18.62 6.90
N CYS A 229 14.07 -18.06 7.81
CA CYS A 229 13.61 -18.77 9.00
C CYS A 229 12.71 -19.95 8.64
N GLN A 230 11.78 -19.79 7.69
CA GLN A 230 10.96 -20.91 7.18
C GLN A 230 11.79 -22.06 6.58
N LYS A 231 12.97 -21.75 6.02
CA LYS A 231 13.90 -22.74 5.48
C LYS A 231 14.83 -23.34 6.53
N GLY A 232 14.74 -22.89 7.79
CA GLY A 232 15.62 -23.33 8.88
C GLY A 232 17.04 -22.77 8.81
N ILE A 233 17.31 -21.81 7.91
CA ILE A 233 18.65 -21.20 7.77
C ILE A 233 18.91 -20.21 8.89
N LEU A 234 17.89 -19.45 9.28
CA LEU A 234 17.92 -18.54 10.43
C LEU A 234 17.10 -19.11 11.59
N LEU A 235 17.64 -18.99 12.80
CA LEU A 235 16.98 -19.38 14.04
C LEU A 235 15.79 -18.48 14.39
N THR A 236 15.87 -17.19 14.05
CA THR A 236 14.91 -16.17 14.47
C THR A 236 14.20 -15.52 13.27
N ASN A 237 12.94 -15.16 13.47
CA ASN A 237 12.12 -14.41 12.50
C ASN A 237 12.00 -12.92 12.84
N SER A 238 12.53 -12.52 13.99
CA SER A 238 12.50 -11.14 14.47
C SER A 238 13.76 -10.40 14.02
N ILE A 239 13.57 -9.31 13.26
CA ILE A 239 14.67 -8.44 12.84
C ILE A 239 15.39 -7.85 14.06
N SER A 240 14.66 -7.46 15.11
CA SER A 240 15.27 -6.89 16.31
C SER A 240 16.16 -7.90 17.04
N GLU A 241 15.71 -9.16 17.11
CA GLU A 241 16.48 -10.24 17.73
C GLU A 241 17.73 -10.56 16.91
N LEU A 242 17.62 -10.57 15.58
CA LEU A 242 18.77 -10.70 14.68
C LEU A 242 19.79 -9.57 14.91
N LEU A 243 19.33 -8.33 15.07
CA LEU A 243 20.21 -7.18 15.34
C LEU A 243 20.89 -7.28 16.71
N GLU A 244 20.19 -7.79 17.72
CA GLU A 244 20.75 -8.02 19.06
C GLU A 244 21.85 -9.09 19.05
N THR A 245 21.77 -10.11 18.19
CA THR A 245 22.86 -11.10 18.05
C THR A 245 24.14 -10.47 17.45
N ILE A 246 23.97 -9.53 16.52
CA ILE A 246 25.10 -8.91 15.80
C ILE A 246 25.71 -7.75 16.60
N VAL A 247 24.90 -7.00 17.37
CA VAL A 247 25.34 -5.75 18.02
C VAL A 247 25.36 -5.87 19.55
N CYS A 248 26.55 -5.73 20.13
CA CYS A 248 26.78 -5.87 21.58
C CYS A 248 26.36 -4.68 22.45
N CYS A 249 26.24 -3.49 21.85
CA CYS A 249 26.55 -2.24 22.55
C CYS A 249 25.52 -1.14 22.31
N ASP A 250 24.27 -1.54 22.04
CA ASP A 250 23.07 -0.77 21.70
C ASP A 250 22.77 -0.62 20.20
N PRO A 251 21.52 -0.90 19.77
CA PRO A 251 21.11 -0.81 18.36
C PRO A 251 21.04 0.63 17.83
N THR A 252 21.09 1.62 18.72
CA THR A 252 21.14 3.05 18.37
C THR A 252 22.56 3.54 18.10
N ASN A 253 23.59 2.75 18.45
CA ASN A 253 24.97 3.14 18.24
C ASN A 253 25.39 2.91 16.79
N GLN A 254 25.47 4.01 16.04
CA GLN A 254 25.83 4.01 14.63
C GLN A 254 27.16 3.27 14.36
N LYS A 255 28.18 3.43 15.22
CA LYS A 255 29.49 2.77 15.01
C LYS A 255 29.38 1.24 15.05
N CYS A 256 28.47 0.70 15.85
CA CYS A 256 28.23 -0.75 15.90
C CYS A 256 27.52 -1.23 14.63
N MET A 257 26.54 -0.47 14.14
CA MET A 257 25.80 -0.80 12.91
C MET A 257 26.70 -0.79 11.65
N TYR A 258 27.69 0.10 11.60
CA TYR A 258 28.71 0.12 10.54
C TYR A 258 29.88 -0.86 10.78
N ARG A 259 29.80 -1.74 11.77
CA ARG A 259 30.86 -2.70 12.15
C ARG A 259 32.21 -2.06 12.49
N LEU A 260 32.21 -0.79 12.90
CA LEU A 260 33.41 -0.08 13.37
C LEU A 260 33.64 -0.25 14.88
N CYS A 261 32.81 -1.05 15.55
CA CYS A 261 32.96 -1.37 16.96
C CYS A 261 34.00 -2.47 17.15
N THR A 262 34.96 -2.26 18.06
CA THR A 262 36.01 -3.24 18.37
C THR A 262 35.49 -4.48 19.11
N LYS A 263 34.26 -4.44 19.64
CA LYS A 263 33.68 -5.52 20.46
C LYS A 263 32.78 -6.48 19.68
N CYS A 264 32.07 -6.00 18.65
CA CYS A 264 31.09 -6.81 17.88
C CYS A 264 31.34 -6.82 16.37
N SER A 265 32.46 -6.27 15.90
CA SER A 265 32.82 -6.30 14.47
C SER A 265 32.92 -7.71 13.90
N TYR A 266 33.21 -8.68 14.75
CA TYR A 266 33.37 -10.09 14.40
C TYR A 266 32.15 -10.95 14.73
N ASN A 267 31.05 -10.37 15.21
CA ASN A 267 29.84 -11.14 15.46
C ASN A 267 29.16 -11.47 14.13
N GLU A 268 28.98 -12.75 13.90
CA GLU A 268 28.28 -13.28 12.73
C GLU A 268 27.00 -13.98 13.16
N VAL A 269 26.06 -14.07 12.23
CA VAL A 269 24.79 -14.76 12.46
C VAL A 269 25.05 -16.25 12.33
N GLU A 270 24.65 -17.02 13.33
CA GLU A 270 24.72 -18.48 13.27
C GLU A 270 23.68 -19.01 12.26
N PHE A 271 24.15 -19.82 11.31
CA PHE A 271 23.32 -20.45 10.30
C PHE A 271 23.28 -21.97 10.54
N GLU A 272 22.08 -22.54 10.61
CA GLU A 272 21.90 -24.00 10.60
C GLU A 272 21.80 -24.48 9.15
N GLY A 273 22.95 -24.67 8.50
CA GLY A 273 23.04 -25.27 7.17
C GLY A 273 23.31 -26.77 7.23
N PRO A 274 22.82 -27.58 6.27
CA PRO A 274 23.28 -28.95 6.12
C PRO A 274 24.78 -28.93 5.79
N LEU A 275 25.57 -29.68 6.58
CA LEU A 275 27.00 -29.94 6.40
C LEU A 275 27.28 -30.83 5.18
N ASP A 276 26.68 -30.55 4.03
CA ASP A 276 27.04 -31.21 2.78
C ASP A 276 27.83 -30.22 1.94
N ASP A 277 29.16 -30.29 2.08
CA ASP A 277 30.18 -29.74 1.18
C ASP A 277 30.13 -30.41 -0.22
N SER A 278 28.94 -30.70 -0.71
CA SER A 278 28.73 -31.13 -2.08
C SER A 278 28.99 -29.92 -2.98
N ILE A 279 30.17 -29.92 -3.58
CA ILE A 279 30.60 -28.96 -4.59
C ILE A 279 29.49 -28.86 -5.64
N ILE A 280 28.76 -27.75 -5.63
CA ILE A 280 27.73 -27.45 -6.62
C ILE A 280 28.46 -27.28 -7.96
N THR A 281 28.43 -28.32 -8.79
CA THR A 281 28.94 -28.28 -10.16
C THR A 281 27.80 -27.85 -11.07
N TRP A 282 28.07 -26.84 -11.90
CA TRP A 282 27.15 -26.45 -12.95
C TRP A 282 27.33 -27.40 -14.13
N GLU A 283 26.33 -28.26 -14.39
CA GLU A 283 26.19 -28.97 -15.68
C GLU A 283 25.62 -28.05 -16.75
#